data_AF-A0A5K0Z476-F1
#
_entry.id   AF-A0A5K0Z476-F1
#
_cell.length_a   1.000
_cell.length_b   1.000
_cell.length_c   1.000
_cell.angle_alpha   90.00
_cell.angle_beta   90.00
_cell.angle_gamma   90.00
#
_symmetry.space_group_name_H-M   'P 1'
#
loop_
_entity.id
_entity.type
_entity.pdbx_description
1 polymer ?
#
loop_
_entity_poly.entity_id
_entity_poly.type
_entity_poly.pdbx_seq_one_letter_code
_entity_poly.pdbx_strand_id
1 'polypeptide(L)'
;VTHSPQGMETLQHFLFNICGITADWNLHDVLQEQEKEIKEMVGPHDHVICALSGGVDSTVAATIVHKAIGDRLHCVFVDNGLL
;
A
#
# COMPACT_ATOMS: atom_id res chain seq x y z
N VAL A 1 14.29 -17.86 7.69
CA VAL A 1 14.91 -17.04 8.77
C VAL A 1 16.30 -16.62 8.33
N THR A 2 16.83 -15.51 8.86
CA THR A 2 18.20 -15.04 8.55
C THR A 2 19.29 -15.95 9.12
N HIS A 3 18.95 -16.85 10.05
CA HIS A 3 19.86 -17.86 10.58
C HIS A 3 20.26 -18.94 9.56
N SER A 4 19.60 -19.02 8.40
CA SER A 4 19.97 -19.92 7.31
C SER A 4 20.90 -19.17 6.34
N PRO A 5 22.20 -19.52 6.26
CA PRO A 5 23.18 -18.73 5.51
C PRO A 5 22.86 -18.54 4.02
N GLN A 6 22.09 -19.45 3.41
CA GLN A 6 21.67 -19.40 2.00
C GLN A 6 20.14 -19.41 1.83
N GLY A 7 19.42 -18.94 2.86
CA GLY A 7 17.96 -19.01 2.88
C GLY A 7 17.31 -18.21 1.75
N MET A 8 17.85 -17.05 1.41
CA MET A 8 17.32 -16.21 0.33
C MET A 8 17.58 -16.82 -1.04
N GLU A 9 18.78 -17.32 -1.28
CA GLU A 9 19.19 -17.97 -2.53
C GLU A 9 18.34 -19.23 -2.78
N THR A 10 18.03 -19.98 -1.72
CA THR A 10 17.15 -21.15 -1.81
C THR A 10 15.75 -20.75 -2.28
N LEU A 11 15.17 -19.68 -1.71
CA LEU A 11 13.86 -19.17 -2.11
C LEU A 11 13.88 -18.64 -3.55
N GLN A 12 14.90 -17.88 -3.92
CA GLN A 12 15.06 -17.36 -5.29
C GLN A 12 15.18 -18.49 -6.31
N HIS A 13 15.99 -19.52 -6.02
CA HIS A 13 16.14 -20.66 -6.90
C HIS A 13 14.82 -21.43 -7.08
N PHE A 14 14.08 -21.62 -5.99
CA PHE A 14 12.77 -22.26 -6.05
C PHE A 14 11.78 -21.45 -6.90
N LEU A 15 11.63 -20.15 -6.62
CA LEU A 15 10.65 -19.30 -7.31
C LEU A 15 10.96 -19.13 -8.80
N PHE A 16 12.21 -18.83 -9.14
CA PHE A 16 12.58 -18.43 -10.51
C PHE A 16 13.06 -19.59 -11.37
N ASN A 17 13.79 -20.56 -10.81
CA ASN A 17 14.39 -21.64 -11.61
C ASN A 17 13.53 -22.91 -11.62
N ILE A 18 12.85 -23.22 -10.51
CA ILE A 18 11.99 -24.41 -10.42
C ILE A 18 10.56 -24.08 -10.84
N CYS A 19 9.94 -23.05 -10.23
CA CYS A 19 8.57 -22.65 -10.55
C CYS A 19 8.45 -21.80 -11.82
N GLY A 20 9.54 -21.18 -12.30
CA GLY A 20 9.53 -20.36 -13.51
C GLY A 20 8.73 -19.05 -13.36
N ILE A 21 8.58 -18.53 -12.14
CA ILE A 21 7.87 -17.27 -11.88
C ILE A 21 8.69 -16.10 -12.45
N THR A 22 8.02 -15.06 -12.93
CA THR A 22 8.69 -13.81 -13.31
C THR A 22 8.71 -12.83 -12.13
N ALA A 23 9.82 -12.12 -11.94
CA ALA A 23 9.92 -11.09 -10.89
C ALA A 23 9.25 -9.77 -11.33
N ASP A 24 7.95 -9.82 -11.62
CA ASP A 24 7.16 -8.69 -12.13
C ASP A 24 6.43 -7.89 -11.04
N TRP A 25 6.39 -8.40 -9.80
CA TRP A 25 5.82 -7.67 -8.67
C TRP A 25 6.61 -6.39 -8.38
N ASN A 26 6.02 -5.24 -8.73
CA ASN A 26 6.60 -3.94 -8.49
C ASN A 26 5.56 -2.96 -7.93
N LEU A 27 6.03 -2.02 -7.11
CA LEU A 27 5.15 -1.12 -6.36
C LEU A 27 4.39 -0.13 -7.25
N HIS A 28 4.88 0.15 -8.46
CA HIS A 28 4.23 1.09 -9.37
C HIS A 28 2.92 0.52 -9.88
N ASP A 29 2.93 -0.72 -10.35
CA ASP A 29 1.74 -1.40 -10.85
C ASP A 29 0.71 -1.60 -9.73
N VAL A 30 1.17 -1.99 -8.54
CA VAL A 30 0.32 -2.11 -7.34
C VAL A 30 -0.35 -0.77 -7.01
N LEU A 31 0.38 0.34 -7.06
CA LEU A 31 -0.21 1.65 -6.80
C LEU A 31 -1.32 1.99 -7.80
N GLN A 32 -1.11 1.72 -9.09
CA GLN A 32 -2.13 1.96 -10.13
C GLN A 32 -3.38 1.09 -9.92
N GLU A 33 -3.19 -0.18 -9.60
CA GLU A 33 -4.28 -1.11 -9.30
C GLU A 33 -5.09 -0.65 -8.08
N GLN A 34 -4.41 -0.30 -6.99
CA GLN A 34 -5.05 0.19 -5.77
C GLN A 34 -5.80 1.52 -5.98
N GLU A 35 -5.24 2.47 -6.74
CA GLU A 35 -5.96 3.71 -7.08
C GLU A 35 -7.25 3.45 -7.86
N LYS A 36 -7.23 2.45 -8.77
CA LYS A 36 -8.42 2.05 -9.53
C LYS A 36 -9.47 1.40 -8.62
N GLU A 37 -9.07 0.45 -7.80
CA GLU A 37 -9.96 -0.23 -6.85
C GLU A 37 -10.63 0.76 -5.89
N ILE A 38 -9.88 1.73 -5.36
CA ILE A 38 -10.41 2.78 -4.49
C ILE A 38 -11.45 3.62 -5.23
N LYS A 39 -11.17 4.05 -6.47
CA LYS A 39 -12.14 4.83 -7.27
C LYS A 39 -13.43 4.08 -7.53
N GLU A 40 -13.33 2.79 -7.85
CA GLU A 40 -14.50 1.92 -8.10
C GLU A 40 -15.31 1.70 -6.82
N MET A 41 -14.63 1.45 -5.69
CA MET A 41 -15.28 1.20 -4.40
C MET A 41 -15.96 2.43 -3.82
N VAL A 42 -15.31 3.61 -3.89
CA VAL A 42 -15.87 4.88 -3.39
C VAL A 42 -16.90 5.46 -4.35
N GLY A 43 -16.82 5.14 -5.64
CA GLY A 43 -17.73 5.68 -6.63
C GLY A 43 -17.53 7.17 -6.92
N PRO A 44 -18.44 7.78 -7.71
CA PRO A 44 -18.22 9.08 -8.33
C PRO A 44 -18.44 10.28 -7.40
N HIS A 45 -19.22 10.12 -6.34
CA HIS A 45 -19.69 11.25 -5.53
C HIS A 45 -19.46 11.09 -4.02
N ASP A 46 -19.19 9.88 -3.54
CA ASP A 46 -19.05 9.67 -2.10
C ASP A 46 -17.73 10.24 -1.58
N HIS A 47 -17.72 10.53 -0.29
CA HIS A 47 -16.59 11.09 0.43
C HIS A 47 -16.07 10.07 1.45
N VAL A 48 -14.77 10.14 1.76
CA VAL A 48 -14.09 9.23 2.70
C VAL A 48 -13.50 10.04 3.85
N ILE A 49 -13.53 9.47 5.06
CA ILE A 49 -12.85 10.03 6.24
C ILE A 49 -11.67 9.12 6.59
N CYS A 50 -10.51 9.71 6.88
CA CYS A 50 -9.33 9.00 7.38
C CYS A 50 -8.89 9.58 8.73
N ALA A 51 -8.79 8.74 9.76
CA ALA A 51 -8.15 9.11 11.01
C ALA A 51 -6.63 9.06 10.82
N LEU A 52 -5.99 10.22 10.79
CA LEU A 52 -4.55 10.36 10.59
C LEU A 52 -3.86 10.38 11.96
N SER A 53 -2.99 9.39 12.22
CA SER A 53 -2.26 9.32 13.50
C SER A 53 -0.87 9.95 13.44
N GLY A 54 -0.37 10.26 12.25
CA GLY A 54 1.04 10.63 12.02
C GLY A 54 1.96 9.42 11.82
N GLY A 55 1.46 8.19 12.04
CA GLY A 55 2.18 6.97 11.71
C GLY A 55 2.31 6.75 10.19
N VAL A 56 3.34 5.99 9.78
CA VAL A 56 3.66 5.71 8.37
C VAL A 56 2.45 5.11 7.64
N ASP A 57 1.80 4.11 8.22
CA ASP A 57 0.68 3.41 7.58
C ASP A 57 -0.48 4.36 7.28
N SER A 58 -0.92 5.15 8.27
CA SER A 58 -2.01 6.11 8.10
C SER A 58 -1.68 7.19 7.08
N THR A 59 -0.40 7.60 7.02
CA THR A 59 0.06 8.64 6.08
C THR A 59 0.12 8.12 4.65
N VAL A 60 0.63 6.90 4.46
CA VAL A 60 0.66 6.26 3.14
C VAL A 60 -0.75 5.97 2.65
N ALA A 61 -1.63 5.42 3.51
CA ALA A 61 -3.03 5.18 3.18
C ALA A 61 -3.76 6.47 2.77
N ALA A 62 -3.63 7.54 3.56
CA ALA A 62 -4.21 8.84 3.22
C ALA A 62 -3.67 9.38 1.89
N THR A 63 -2.37 9.21 1.62
CA THR A 63 -1.74 9.66 0.38
C THR A 63 -2.28 8.91 -0.85
N ILE A 64 -2.40 7.58 -0.77
CA ILE A 64 -2.93 6.76 -1.87
C ILE A 64 -4.40 7.10 -2.14
N VAL A 65 -5.22 7.20 -1.08
CA VAL A 65 -6.63 7.56 -1.23
C VAL A 65 -6.78 8.99 -1.78
N HIS A 66 -5.97 9.94 -1.34
CA HIS A 66 -6.00 11.30 -1.87
C HIS A 66 -5.64 11.34 -3.36
N LYS A 67 -4.65 10.56 -3.81
CA LYS A 67 -4.36 10.43 -5.25
C LYS A 67 -5.53 9.84 -6.04
N ALA A 68 -6.27 8.91 -5.43
CA ALA A 68 -7.41 8.26 -6.06
C ALA A 68 -8.65 9.18 -6.18
N ILE A 69 -9.02 9.92 -5.12
CA ILE A 69 -10.31 10.65 -5.05
C ILE A 69 -10.19 12.15 -4.76
N GLY A 70 -8.98 12.68 -4.61
CA GLY A 70 -8.70 14.11 -4.42
C GLY A 70 -9.31 14.69 -3.15
N ASP A 71 -9.96 15.84 -3.30
CA ASP A 71 -10.60 16.60 -2.23
C ASP A 71 -11.80 15.90 -1.57
N ARG A 72 -12.15 14.69 -2.04
CA ARG A 72 -13.18 13.87 -1.42
C ARG A 72 -12.68 13.07 -0.21
N LEU A 73 -11.38 13.07 0.05
CA LEU A 73 -10.79 12.54 1.26
C LEU A 73 -10.69 13.63 2.34
N HIS A 74 -11.24 13.35 3.51
CA HIS A 74 -11.18 14.20 4.69
C HIS A 74 -10.33 13.54 5.78
N CYS A 75 -9.13 14.07 6.02
CA CYS A 75 -8.27 13.57 7.07
C CYS A 75 -8.55 14.29 8.41
N VAL A 76 -8.73 13.51 9.48
CA VAL A 76 -8.85 14.01 10.84
C VAL A 76 -7.60 13.64 11.60
N PHE A 77 -6.81 14.63 11.97
CA PHE A 77 -5.63 14.47 12.82
C PHE A 77 -5.96 14.92 14.24
N VAL A 78 -5.68 14.06 15.22
CA VAL A 78 -5.91 14.36 16.64
C VAL A 78 -4.57 14.37 17.35
N ASP A 79 -4.12 15.56 17.72
CA ASP A 79 -3.02 15.72 18.68
C ASP A 79 -3.58 15.52 20.10
N ASN A 80 -3.14 14.45 20.76
CA ASN A 80 -3.54 14.12 22.12
C ASN A 80 -2.65 14.80 23.18
N GLY A 81 -1.68 15.61 22.78
CA GLY A 81 -0.70 16.28 23.63
C GLY A 81 0.51 15.42 24.00
N LEU A 82 0.71 14.27 23.35
CA LEU A 82 1.79 13.30 23.63
C LEU A 82 2.59 12.90 22.37
N LEU A 83 2.43 13.64 21.28
CA LEU A 83 3.17 13.44 20.02
C LEU A 83 4.62 13.95 20.11
#